data_AF-A0AAU7YAF7-F1
#
_entry.id   AF-A0AAU7YAF7-F1
#
_cell.length_a   1.000
_cell.length_b   1.000
_cell.length_c   1.000
_cell.angle_alpha   90.00
_cell.angle_beta   90.00
_cell.angle_gamma   90.00
#
_symmetry.space_group_name_H-M   'P 1'
#
loop_
_entity.id
_entity.type
_entity.pdbx_description
1 polymer ?
#
loop_
_entity_poly.entity_id
_entity_poly.type
_entity_poly.pdbx_seq_one_letter_code
_entity_poly.pdbx_strand_id
1 'polypeptide(L)'
;MSRLFRSWLRLALLVTLCGPGLAGAVDVYQGTLGKQAVTLVTFQQNRVIRGVYFYDRYRTPIRLKPVFSNNEPNNGIGMDELDAGGLPAARILVFFSGYYKRDATLNGTWTDYRTGKRLPIHMKHVAMLRSDEAWPGATTAVLQAASTERFYFQVPLAKDGGPASAIEVYAKKTGKRVQTLSLPGCRSEDVETVQLAVEQGATQLRVGKRYRCAGVAFAWDEGTGQFESLR
;
A
#
# COMPACT_ATOMS: atom_id res chain seq x y z
N MET A 1 -20.72 -66.56 -10.83
CA MET A 1 -20.26 -66.90 -9.46
C MET A 1 -18.74 -66.83 -9.50
N SER A 2 -18.00 -66.24 -8.56
CA SER A 2 -18.30 -65.80 -7.18
C SER A 2 -18.22 -64.28 -6.98
N ARG A 3 -18.70 -63.79 -5.82
CA ARG A 3 -18.55 -62.42 -5.30
C ARG A 3 -17.44 -62.41 -4.23
N LEU A 4 -17.20 -61.23 -3.63
CA LEU A 4 -16.26 -60.93 -2.52
C LEU A 4 -14.83 -60.68 -3.06
N PHE A 5 -14.19 -59.52 -2.88
CA PHE A 5 -14.40 -58.42 -1.92
C PHE A 5 -14.70 -57.06 -2.60
N ARG A 6 -15.69 -56.34 -2.06
CA ARG A 6 -15.96 -54.91 -2.31
C ARG A 6 -15.65 -54.14 -1.03
N SER A 7 -15.18 -52.89 -1.16
CA SER A 7 -14.68 -52.05 -0.06
C SER A 7 -13.39 -52.64 0.54
N TRP A 8 -12.42 -51.92 1.10
CA TRP A 8 -12.30 -50.52 1.55
C TRP A 8 -10.97 -49.94 0.97
N LEU A 9 -10.63 -48.65 1.03
CA LEU A 9 -11.30 -47.47 1.57
C LEU A 9 -11.62 -46.45 0.44
N ARG A 10 -12.40 -45.41 0.76
CA ARG A 10 -12.36 -44.13 0.05
C ARG A 10 -11.20 -43.31 0.61
N LEU A 11 -10.05 -43.30 -0.06
CA LEU A 11 -9.01 -42.31 0.25
C LEU A 11 -9.48 -40.97 -0.32
N ALA A 12 -10.33 -40.27 0.44
CA ALA A 12 -10.65 -38.88 0.19
C ALA A 12 -9.36 -38.10 0.39
N LEU A 13 -8.62 -37.89 -0.71
CA LEU A 13 -7.47 -37.02 -0.76
C LEU A 13 -7.99 -35.60 -0.53
N LEU A 14 -8.12 -35.24 0.74
CA LEU A 14 -8.45 -33.90 1.19
C LEU A 14 -7.23 -33.02 0.89
N VAL A 15 -7.05 -32.70 -0.39
CA VAL A 15 -6.20 -31.62 -0.86
C VAL A 15 -6.80 -30.36 -0.26
N THR A 16 -6.38 -30.06 0.95
CA THR A 16 -6.59 -28.79 1.60
C THR A 16 -5.92 -27.78 0.70
N LEU A 17 -6.73 -27.08 -0.11
CA LEU A 17 -6.33 -25.88 -0.83
C LEU A 17 -6.10 -24.73 0.18
N CYS A 18 -5.19 -24.95 1.13
CA CYS A 18 -4.26 -23.93 1.55
C CYS A 18 -3.35 -23.63 0.36
N GLY A 19 -3.92 -22.99 -0.67
CA GLY A 19 -3.10 -22.21 -1.58
C GLY A 19 -2.28 -21.24 -0.73
N PRO A 20 -0.98 -21.04 -1.03
CA PRO A 20 -0.14 -20.15 -0.24
C PRO A 20 -0.66 -18.72 -0.38
N GLY A 21 -1.55 -18.34 0.54
CA GLY A 21 -1.93 -16.95 0.75
C GLY A 21 -0.67 -16.24 1.21
N LEU A 22 -0.01 -15.56 0.28
CA LEU A 22 1.16 -14.73 0.56
C LEU A 22 0.71 -13.50 1.35
N ALA A 23 0.44 -13.73 2.65
CA ALA A 23 -0.08 -12.76 3.59
C ALA A 23 0.84 -11.53 3.63
N GLY A 24 0.41 -10.51 2.91
CA GLY A 24 1.01 -9.19 3.01
C GLY A 24 0.57 -8.51 4.30
N ALA A 25 1.44 -7.65 4.82
CA ALA A 25 1.13 -6.76 5.93
C ALA A 25 1.18 -5.31 5.45
N VAL A 26 0.12 -4.55 5.69
CA VAL A 26 0.11 -3.09 5.57
C VAL A 26 0.15 -2.52 6.98
N ASP A 27 1.11 -1.64 7.23
CA ASP A 27 1.24 -0.91 8.49
C ASP A 27 1.28 0.61 8.16
N VAL A 28 0.51 1.43 8.89
CA VAL A 28 0.35 2.88 8.65
C VAL A 28 0.83 3.65 9.87
N TYR A 29 1.73 4.60 9.64
CA TYR A 29 2.35 5.43 10.67
C TYR A 29 2.05 6.91 10.43
N GLN A 30 1.80 7.65 11.50
CA GLN A 30 1.60 9.10 11.47
C GLN A 30 2.46 9.79 12.50
N GLY A 31 2.98 10.97 12.14
CA GLY A 31 3.81 11.77 13.02
C GLY A 31 4.55 12.86 12.27
N THR A 32 5.85 13.00 12.52
CA THR A 32 6.66 14.11 12.01
C THR A 32 7.96 13.67 11.36
N LEU A 33 8.33 14.38 10.29
CA LEU A 33 9.67 14.43 9.71
C LEU A 33 10.18 15.87 9.87
N GLY A 34 11.18 16.06 10.73
CA GLY A 34 11.60 17.38 11.19
C GLY A 34 10.46 18.11 11.91
N LYS A 35 9.95 19.18 11.32
CA LYS A 35 8.81 19.97 11.83
C LYS A 35 7.51 19.76 11.03
N GLN A 36 7.51 18.88 10.02
CA GLN A 36 6.37 18.70 9.13
C GLN A 36 5.61 17.43 9.50
N ALA A 37 4.28 17.50 9.52
CA ALA A 37 3.42 16.33 9.67
C ALA A 37 3.51 15.43 8.42
N VAL A 38 3.66 14.13 8.65
CA VAL A 38 3.79 13.12 7.60
C VAL A 38 2.98 11.87 7.95
N THR A 39 2.48 11.23 6.90
CA THR A 39 1.93 9.88 6.93
C THR A 39 2.84 8.96 6.11
N LEU A 40 3.24 7.83 6.70
CA LEU A 40 4.02 6.76 6.08
C LEU A 40 3.15 5.50 6.01
N VAL A 41 3.11 4.86 4.84
CA VAL A 41 2.48 3.56 4.64
C VAL A 41 3.55 2.58 4.18
N THR A 42 3.72 1.48 4.90
CA THR A 42 4.61 0.38 4.51
C THR A 42 3.80 -0.85 4.17
N PHE A 43 4.25 -1.57 3.13
CA PHE A 43 3.75 -2.88 2.76
C PHE A 43 4.88 -3.90 2.80
N GLN A 44 4.68 -5.02 3.51
CA GLN A 44 5.64 -6.11 3.59
C GLN A 44 5.05 -7.42 3.05
N GLN A 45 5.76 -8.06 2.11
CA GLN A 45 5.45 -9.40 1.60
C GLN A 45 6.76 -10.10 1.21
N ASN A 46 6.90 -11.41 1.53
CA ASN A 46 8.08 -12.21 1.19
C ASN A 46 9.43 -11.57 1.60
N ARG A 47 9.46 -10.96 2.81
CA ARG A 47 10.58 -10.15 3.34
C ARG A 47 10.92 -8.89 2.55
N VAL A 48 10.24 -8.58 1.44
CA VAL A 48 10.37 -7.30 0.74
C VAL A 48 9.43 -6.29 1.40
N ILE A 49 9.99 -5.13 1.76
CA ILE A 49 9.27 -3.97 2.26
C ILE A 49 9.23 -2.91 1.16
N ARG A 50 8.03 -2.40 0.88
CA ARG A 50 7.75 -1.25 0.02
C ARG A 50 7.22 -0.13 0.90
N GLY A 51 7.55 1.11 0.58
CA GLY A 51 7.10 2.25 1.35
C GLY A 51 6.63 3.39 0.46
N VAL A 52 5.65 4.13 0.95
CA VAL A 52 5.26 5.42 0.40
C VAL A 52 4.95 6.36 1.56
N TYR A 53 5.42 7.60 1.48
CA TYR A 53 5.11 8.61 2.48
C TYR A 53 4.68 9.92 1.82
N PHE A 54 4.02 10.79 2.57
CA PHE A 54 3.77 12.16 2.12
C PHE A 54 3.76 13.13 3.30
N TYR A 55 4.09 14.38 3.00
CA TYR A 55 3.81 15.49 3.88
C TYR A 55 2.33 15.83 3.80
N ASP A 56 1.62 15.81 4.92
CA ASP A 56 0.15 15.93 4.98
C ASP A 56 -0.36 17.25 4.36
N ARG A 57 0.50 18.29 4.36
CA ARG A 57 0.28 19.58 3.70
C ARG A 57 0.31 19.50 2.16
N TYR A 58 1.22 18.70 1.59
CA TYR A 58 1.46 18.63 0.15
C TYR A 58 0.71 17.50 -0.56
N ARG A 59 0.29 16.46 0.20
CA ARG A 59 -0.55 15.35 -0.29
C ARG A 59 -0.04 14.69 -1.57
N THR A 60 1.28 14.71 -1.74
CA THR A 60 1.98 14.12 -2.89
C THR A 60 2.75 12.92 -2.37
N PRO A 61 2.32 11.69 -2.70
CA PRO A 61 3.04 10.46 -2.39
C PRO A 61 4.47 10.50 -2.94
N ILE A 62 5.42 10.17 -2.07
CA ILE A 62 6.84 9.99 -2.36
C ILE A 62 7.11 8.48 -2.20
N ARG A 63 7.39 7.82 -3.32
CA ARG A 63 7.70 6.39 -3.37
C ARG A 63 9.10 6.15 -2.79
N LEU A 64 9.20 5.17 -1.90
CA LEU A 64 10.48 4.69 -1.38
C LEU A 64 10.95 3.46 -2.15
N LYS A 65 12.26 3.36 -2.34
CA LYS A 65 12.91 2.20 -2.95
C LYS A 65 12.63 0.94 -2.12
N PRO A 66 12.17 -0.17 -2.73
CA PRO A 66 11.94 -1.42 -2.01
C PRO A 66 13.23 -1.99 -1.41
N VAL A 67 13.12 -2.60 -0.23
CA VAL A 67 14.24 -3.20 0.52
C VAL A 67 13.86 -4.54 1.15
N PHE A 68 14.83 -5.27 1.68
CA PHE A 68 14.57 -6.47 2.47
C PHE A 68 14.44 -6.13 3.97
N SER A 69 13.61 -6.87 4.70
CA SER A 69 13.27 -6.64 6.12
C SER A 69 14.42 -6.82 7.12
N ASN A 70 15.62 -7.13 6.65
CA ASN A 70 16.85 -7.32 7.41
C ASN A 70 18.03 -6.54 6.79
N ASN A 71 17.74 -5.42 6.10
CA ASN A 71 18.73 -4.63 5.38
C ASN A 71 19.54 -3.66 6.27
N GLU A 72 19.18 -3.50 7.53
CA GLU A 72 19.88 -2.65 8.50
C GLU A 72 20.22 -3.43 9.78
N PRO A 73 21.31 -3.06 10.49
CA PRO A 73 21.58 -3.53 11.85
C PRO A 73 20.46 -3.18 12.84
N ASN A 74 20.46 -3.86 13.98
CA ASN A 74 19.62 -3.53 15.15
C ASN A 74 18.11 -3.46 14.86
N ASN A 75 17.61 -4.29 13.93
CA ASN A 75 16.21 -4.32 13.48
C ASN A 75 15.69 -2.97 12.95
N GLY A 76 16.57 -2.15 12.37
CA GLY A 76 16.16 -0.97 11.60
C GLY A 76 15.50 -1.33 10.27
N ILE A 77 14.82 -0.36 9.68
CA ILE A 77 14.47 -0.34 8.26
C ILE A 77 15.07 0.91 7.64
N GLY A 78 15.93 0.72 6.65
CA GLY A 78 16.47 1.78 5.81
C GLY A 78 15.82 1.75 4.44
N MET A 79 15.28 2.86 3.96
CA MET A 79 14.71 2.97 2.61
C MET A 79 15.19 4.27 1.96
N ASP A 80 15.49 4.22 0.66
CA ASP A 80 15.89 5.39 -0.10
C ASP A 80 14.66 6.11 -0.68
N GLU A 81 14.58 7.42 -0.49
CA GLU A 81 13.76 8.32 -1.29
C GLU A 81 14.42 8.53 -2.65
N LEU A 82 13.63 8.45 -3.73
CA LEU A 82 14.12 8.60 -5.10
C LEU A 82 13.79 10.00 -5.65
N ASP A 83 14.71 10.59 -6.41
CA ASP A 83 14.45 11.79 -7.20
C ASP A 83 13.60 11.50 -8.46
N ALA A 84 13.32 12.55 -9.23
CA ALA A 84 12.57 12.44 -10.48
C ALA A 84 13.28 11.60 -11.58
N GLY A 85 14.59 11.38 -11.47
CA GLY A 85 15.36 10.46 -12.32
C GLY A 85 15.40 9.02 -11.81
N GLY A 86 14.81 8.74 -10.64
CA GLY A 86 14.85 7.43 -9.99
C GLY A 86 16.12 7.14 -9.20
N LEU A 87 16.98 8.14 -8.97
CA LEU A 87 18.22 7.99 -8.21
C LEU A 87 17.98 8.26 -6.71
N PRO A 88 18.70 7.60 -5.78
CA PRO A 88 18.59 7.88 -4.35
C PRO A 88 18.96 9.33 -3.99
N ALA A 89 18.00 10.08 -3.46
CA ALA A 89 18.16 11.49 -3.05
C ALA A 89 18.35 11.66 -1.54
N ALA A 90 17.70 10.80 -0.74
CA ALA A 90 17.80 10.79 0.71
C ALA A 90 17.53 9.39 1.30
N ARG A 91 17.97 9.15 2.53
CA ARG A 91 17.66 7.93 3.30
C ARG A 91 16.66 8.21 4.40
N ILE A 92 15.61 7.41 4.49
CA ILE A 92 14.82 7.21 5.72
C ILE A 92 15.42 6.00 6.43
N LEU A 93 15.98 6.19 7.63
CA LEU A 93 16.39 5.11 8.53
C LEU A 93 15.56 5.18 9.80
N VAL A 94 14.82 4.13 10.12
CA VAL A 94 13.86 4.09 11.23
C VAL A 94 13.96 2.80 12.03
N PHE A 95 13.63 2.89 13.31
CA PHE A 95 13.69 1.81 14.30
C PHE A 95 12.36 1.74 15.05
N PHE A 96 11.93 0.52 15.36
CA PHE A 96 10.71 0.28 16.12
C PHE A 96 11.00 0.28 17.62
N SER A 97 10.17 0.99 18.38
CA SER A 97 10.20 1.00 19.85
C SER A 97 8.79 0.82 20.41
N GLY A 98 8.63 -0.14 21.32
CA GLY A 98 7.35 -0.52 21.93
C GLY A 98 7.20 -2.03 22.02
N TYR A 99 6.66 -2.53 23.14
CA TYR A 99 6.53 -3.97 23.39
C TYR A 99 5.36 -4.60 22.61
N TYR A 100 4.25 -3.87 22.48
CA TYR A 100 3.10 -4.27 21.68
C TYR A 100 3.08 -3.52 20.35
N LYS A 101 2.72 -4.20 19.25
CA LYS A 101 2.62 -3.61 17.91
C LYS A 101 1.66 -2.41 17.84
N ARG A 102 0.67 -2.34 18.74
CA ARG A 102 -0.35 -1.28 18.83
C ARG A 102 0.21 0.02 19.42
N ASP A 103 1.18 -0.10 20.31
CA ASP A 103 1.90 1.02 20.93
C ASP A 103 3.25 1.28 20.23
N ALA A 104 3.49 0.64 19.07
CA ALA A 104 4.73 0.77 18.34
C ALA A 104 4.93 2.22 17.87
N THR A 105 6.04 2.79 18.31
CA THR A 105 6.58 4.05 17.81
C THR A 105 7.69 3.75 16.83
N LEU A 106 7.82 4.60 15.82
CA LEU A 106 8.78 4.50 14.75
C LEU A 106 9.62 5.77 14.78
N ASN A 107 10.85 5.62 15.25
CA ASN A 107 11.79 6.72 15.52
C ASN A 107 13.00 6.60 14.59
N GLY A 108 13.56 7.71 14.12
CA GLY A 108 14.63 7.62 13.15
C GLY A 108 15.16 8.94 12.62
N THR A 109 15.70 8.91 11.41
CA THR A 109 16.28 10.08 10.74
C THR A 109 16.05 10.00 9.23
N TRP A 110 15.61 11.10 8.64
CA TRP A 110 15.74 11.38 7.21
C TRP A 110 17.07 12.08 6.95
N THR A 111 17.86 11.63 5.98
CA THR A 111 19.20 12.17 5.66
C THR A 111 19.31 12.48 4.17
N ASP A 112 19.51 13.75 3.81
CA ASP A 112 19.78 14.22 2.45
C ASP A 112 21.17 13.75 1.99
N TYR A 113 21.27 13.02 0.87
CA TYR A 113 22.56 12.49 0.40
C TYR A 113 23.48 13.56 -0.20
N ARG A 114 22.95 14.69 -0.68
CA ARG A 114 23.73 15.77 -1.34
C ARG A 114 24.34 16.75 -0.35
N THR A 115 23.67 16.98 0.77
CA THR A 115 24.02 18.02 1.76
C THR A 115 24.36 17.44 3.14
N GLY A 116 24.11 16.14 3.37
CA GLY A 116 24.25 15.51 4.69
C GLY A 116 23.24 16.00 5.72
N LYS A 117 22.25 16.82 5.33
CA LYS A 117 21.24 17.39 6.24
C LYS A 117 20.39 16.27 6.84
N ARG A 118 20.32 16.24 8.17
CA ARG A 118 19.54 15.27 8.95
C ARG A 118 18.28 15.93 9.52
N LEU A 119 17.16 15.20 9.47
CA LEU A 119 15.89 15.59 10.10
C LEU A 119 15.37 14.42 10.95
N PRO A 120 14.97 14.64 12.21
CA PRO A 120 14.45 13.58 13.06
C PRO A 120 13.12 13.04 12.52
N ILE A 121 12.87 11.75 12.73
CA ILE A 121 11.58 11.10 12.45
C ILE A 121 11.01 10.61 13.78
N HIS A 122 9.75 10.93 14.04
CA HIS A 122 8.97 10.43 15.17
C HIS A 122 7.55 10.15 14.71
N MET A 123 7.14 8.88 14.70
CA MET A 123 5.80 8.46 14.30
C MET A 123 5.21 7.43 15.27
N LYS A 124 3.87 7.34 15.28
CA LYS A 124 3.11 6.29 15.95
C LYS A 124 2.47 5.37 14.92
N HIS A 125 2.37 4.09 15.22
CA HIS A 125 1.55 3.17 14.46
C HIS A 125 0.07 3.48 14.72
N VAL A 126 -0.72 3.67 13.66
CA VAL A 126 -2.13 4.12 13.76
C VAL A 126 -3.14 3.21 13.05
N ALA A 127 -2.68 2.33 12.15
CA ALA A 127 -3.53 1.33 11.52
C ALA A 127 -2.69 0.18 10.97
N MET A 128 -3.27 -1.01 10.96
CA MET A 128 -2.60 -2.24 10.52
C MET A 128 -3.60 -3.20 9.87
N LEU A 129 -3.18 -3.84 8.79
CA LEU A 129 -3.89 -4.95 8.16
C LEU A 129 -2.94 -6.09 7.84
N ARG A 130 -3.34 -7.30 8.25
CA ARG A 130 -2.77 -8.59 7.86
C ARG A 130 -3.89 -9.55 7.47
N SER A 131 -3.53 -10.76 7.03
CA SER A 131 -4.51 -11.81 6.68
C SER A 131 -5.36 -12.29 7.87
N ASP A 132 -4.88 -12.09 9.09
CA ASP A 132 -5.38 -12.66 10.35
C ASP A 132 -5.70 -11.59 11.42
N GLU A 133 -5.20 -10.36 11.26
CA GLU A 133 -5.43 -9.26 12.20
C GLU A 133 -5.68 -7.94 11.47
N ALA A 134 -6.76 -7.25 11.84
CA ALA A 134 -7.00 -5.84 11.55
C ALA A 134 -7.19 -5.08 12.86
N TRP A 135 -6.53 -3.93 13.01
CA TRP A 135 -6.58 -3.09 14.21
C TRP A 135 -7.18 -1.72 13.86
N PRO A 136 -8.03 -1.09 14.71
CA PRO A 136 -8.83 0.08 14.32
C PRO A 136 -7.93 1.29 14.02
N GLY A 137 -8.37 2.33 13.31
CA GLY A 137 -9.76 2.79 13.13
C GLY A 137 -10.53 2.31 11.89
N ALA A 138 -11.80 2.74 11.82
CA ALA A 138 -12.70 2.43 10.71
C ALA A 138 -12.17 2.97 9.36
N THR A 139 -12.19 2.12 8.33
CA THR A 139 -11.88 2.47 6.93
C THR A 139 -10.55 3.22 6.77
N THR A 140 -9.45 2.60 7.18
CA THR A 140 -8.10 3.07 6.89
C THR A 140 -7.78 2.77 5.43
N ALA A 141 -7.83 3.78 4.57
CA ALA A 141 -7.53 3.63 3.15
C ALA A 141 -6.02 3.66 2.90
N VAL A 142 -5.50 2.69 2.12
CA VAL A 142 -4.08 2.57 1.77
C VAL A 142 -3.73 3.65 0.76
N LEU A 143 -2.86 4.58 1.13
CA LEU A 143 -2.27 5.53 0.19
C LEU A 143 -1.56 4.79 -0.95
N GLN A 144 -1.85 5.20 -2.17
CA GLN A 144 -1.17 4.68 -3.35
C GLN A 144 0.00 5.57 -3.75
N ALA A 145 1.07 4.98 -4.27
CA ALA A 145 2.23 5.72 -4.78
C ALA A 145 1.92 6.53 -6.05
N ALA A 146 0.89 6.13 -6.80
CA ALA A 146 0.36 6.91 -7.92
C ALA A 146 -0.25 8.24 -7.45
N SER A 147 0.07 9.33 -8.15
CA SER A 147 -0.62 10.62 -8.01
C SER A 147 -0.42 11.49 -9.26
N THR A 148 -1.35 12.41 -9.50
CA THR A 148 -1.22 13.45 -10.53
C THR A 148 -0.91 14.80 -9.87
N GLU A 149 -0.74 15.88 -10.63
CA GLU A 149 -0.66 17.23 -10.06
C GLU A 149 -1.93 17.63 -9.29
N ARG A 150 -3.10 17.14 -9.75
CA ARG A 150 -4.43 17.47 -9.21
C ARG A 150 -4.86 16.53 -8.09
N PHE A 151 -4.51 15.25 -8.17
CA PHE A 151 -5.13 14.18 -7.39
C PHE A 151 -4.13 13.23 -6.73
N TYR A 152 -4.50 12.69 -5.58
CA TYR A 152 -3.89 11.51 -4.97
C TYR A 152 -4.96 10.44 -4.75
N PHE A 153 -4.53 9.18 -4.67
CA PHE A 153 -5.44 8.04 -4.59
C PHE A 153 -5.23 7.27 -3.29
N GLN A 154 -6.34 6.78 -2.73
CA GLN A 154 -6.34 5.86 -1.61
C GLN A 154 -7.25 4.67 -1.96
N VAL A 155 -6.95 3.49 -1.42
CA VAL A 155 -7.76 2.30 -1.63
C VAL A 155 -8.28 1.82 -0.26
N PRO A 156 -9.59 1.96 0.03
CA PRO A 156 -10.17 1.56 1.30
C PRO A 156 -9.92 0.09 1.62
N LEU A 157 -9.39 -0.18 2.81
CA LEU A 157 -9.31 -1.54 3.32
C LEU A 157 -10.70 -2.01 3.76
N ALA A 158 -11.04 -3.25 3.39
CA ALA A 158 -12.26 -3.90 3.87
C ALA A 158 -12.14 -4.20 5.37
N LYS A 159 -13.26 -4.07 6.09
CA LYS A 159 -13.31 -4.19 7.57
C LYS A 159 -12.95 -5.59 8.10
N ASP A 160 -12.92 -6.58 7.23
CA ASP A 160 -12.73 -8.01 7.47
C ASP A 160 -11.50 -8.60 6.73
N GLY A 161 -10.65 -7.75 6.13
CA GLY A 161 -9.56 -8.21 5.25
C GLY A 161 -10.03 -8.75 3.89
N GLY A 162 -11.30 -8.51 3.53
CA GLY A 162 -11.85 -8.77 2.21
C GLY A 162 -11.25 -7.90 1.09
N PRO A 163 -11.66 -8.10 -0.17
CA PRO A 163 -11.21 -7.28 -1.29
C PRO A 163 -11.68 -5.82 -1.14
N ALA A 164 -10.86 -4.89 -1.62
CA ALA A 164 -11.23 -3.48 -1.67
C ALA A 164 -12.21 -3.26 -2.81
N SER A 165 -13.37 -2.69 -2.51
CA SER A 165 -14.45 -2.49 -3.49
C SER A 165 -14.33 -1.18 -4.26
N ALA A 166 -13.38 -0.30 -3.92
CA ALA A 166 -13.27 1.02 -4.53
C ALA A 166 -11.85 1.59 -4.56
N ILE A 167 -11.65 2.59 -5.42
CA ILE A 167 -10.51 3.52 -5.40
C ILE A 167 -11.07 4.90 -5.08
N GLU A 168 -10.54 5.56 -4.07
CA GLU A 168 -10.93 6.91 -3.68
C GLU A 168 -9.99 7.95 -4.30
N VAL A 169 -10.57 8.91 -5.00
CA VAL A 169 -9.86 10.03 -5.63
C VAL A 169 -9.99 11.25 -4.72
N TYR A 170 -8.86 11.83 -4.31
CA TYR A 170 -8.80 13.02 -3.47
C TYR A 170 -8.10 14.17 -4.19
N ALA A 171 -8.64 15.38 -4.09
CA ALA A 171 -8.00 16.57 -4.64
C ALA A 171 -6.86 17.06 -3.73
N LYS A 172 -5.63 17.15 -4.26
CA LYS A 172 -4.44 17.59 -3.51
C LYS A 172 -4.63 18.97 -2.88
N LYS A 173 -5.25 19.90 -3.61
CA LYS A 173 -5.54 21.28 -3.17
C LYS A 173 -6.35 21.35 -1.87
N THR A 174 -7.37 20.50 -1.72
CA THR A 174 -8.33 20.59 -0.60
C THR A 174 -8.21 19.45 0.42
N GLY A 175 -7.63 18.32 0.04
CA GLY A 175 -7.65 17.09 0.85
C GLY A 175 -9.02 16.41 0.93
N LYS A 176 -9.99 16.85 0.11
CA LYS A 176 -11.34 16.25 0.08
C LYS A 176 -11.41 15.14 -0.98
N ARG A 177 -12.13 14.06 -0.67
CA ARG A 177 -12.52 13.04 -1.65
C ARG A 177 -13.46 13.69 -2.67
N VAL A 178 -13.14 13.55 -3.95
CA VAL A 178 -13.92 14.11 -5.07
C VAL A 178 -14.64 13.03 -5.88
N GLN A 179 -14.14 11.79 -5.85
CA GLN A 179 -14.76 10.67 -6.55
C GLN A 179 -14.46 9.34 -5.84
N THR A 180 -15.32 8.36 -6.05
CA THR A 180 -15.11 6.96 -5.65
C THR A 180 -15.35 6.09 -6.89
N LEU A 181 -14.32 5.38 -7.33
CA LEU A 181 -14.35 4.52 -8.51
C LEU A 181 -14.57 3.07 -8.07
N SER A 182 -15.41 2.32 -8.77
CA SER A 182 -15.70 0.92 -8.45
C SER A 182 -14.51 0.01 -8.77
N LEU A 183 -14.12 -0.85 -7.83
CA LEU A 183 -13.04 -1.82 -7.99
C LEU A 183 -13.59 -3.26 -7.82
N PRO A 184 -14.31 -3.81 -8.81
CA PRO A 184 -14.96 -5.10 -8.69
C PRO A 184 -13.94 -6.26 -8.64
N GLY A 185 -13.92 -6.96 -7.51
CA GLY A 185 -13.20 -8.24 -7.35
C GLY A 185 -11.69 -8.17 -7.12
N CYS A 186 -11.09 -6.98 -7.11
CA CYS A 186 -9.65 -6.84 -6.86
C CYS A 186 -9.37 -6.64 -5.36
N ARG A 187 -8.38 -7.37 -4.83
CA ARG A 187 -7.87 -7.12 -3.49
C ARG A 187 -6.90 -5.93 -3.54
N SER A 188 -7.02 -5.02 -2.58
CA SER A 188 -5.97 -4.02 -2.32
C SER A 188 -4.89 -4.68 -1.49
N GLU A 189 -3.83 -5.09 -2.16
CA GLU A 189 -2.77 -5.87 -1.52
C GLU A 189 -1.51 -5.05 -1.27
N ASP A 190 -1.36 -3.85 -1.84
CA ASP A 190 -0.12 -3.08 -1.75
C ASP A 190 -0.33 -1.56 -1.96
N VAL A 191 0.76 -0.80 -1.91
CA VAL A 191 0.83 0.65 -2.19
C VAL A 191 0.95 0.97 -3.70
N GLU A 192 0.88 -0.05 -4.56
CA GLU A 192 1.14 -0.02 -6.01
C GLU A 192 -0.04 -0.61 -6.83
N THR A 193 -1.22 -0.68 -6.20
CA THR A 193 -2.43 -1.29 -6.77
C THR A 193 -3.00 -0.38 -7.84
N VAL A 194 -2.95 0.94 -7.60
CA VAL A 194 -3.27 1.98 -8.58
C VAL A 194 -2.01 2.42 -9.31
N GLN A 195 -2.09 2.43 -10.64
CA GLN A 195 -1.06 2.89 -11.56
C GLN A 195 -1.61 4.02 -12.44
N LEU A 196 -0.72 4.87 -12.94
CA LEU A 196 -1.07 5.93 -13.90
C LEU A 196 -0.38 5.67 -15.24
N ALA A 197 -1.09 5.97 -16.32
CA ALA A 197 -0.55 6.09 -17.66
C ALA A 197 -1.08 7.38 -18.31
N VAL A 198 -0.36 7.92 -19.29
CA VAL A 198 -0.91 8.93 -20.21
C VAL A 198 -1.04 8.25 -21.57
N GLU A 199 -2.26 8.10 -22.05
CA GLU A 199 -2.57 7.46 -23.32
C GLU A 199 -3.56 8.33 -24.10
N GLN A 200 -3.27 8.56 -25.38
CA GLN A 200 -4.08 9.41 -26.26
C GLN A 200 -4.34 10.83 -25.70
N GLY A 201 -3.41 11.35 -24.89
CA GLY A 201 -3.50 12.65 -24.23
C GLY A 201 -4.31 12.65 -22.92
N ALA A 202 -5.06 11.58 -22.62
CA ALA A 202 -5.81 11.44 -21.38
C ALA A 202 -4.97 10.81 -20.26
N THR A 203 -5.11 11.31 -19.04
CA THR A 203 -4.58 10.62 -17.86
C THR A 203 -5.46 9.42 -17.53
N GLN A 204 -4.89 8.22 -17.55
CA GLN A 204 -5.58 7.00 -17.18
C GLN A 204 -5.13 6.48 -15.82
N LEU A 205 -6.11 6.08 -15.01
CA LEU A 205 -5.94 5.34 -13.76
C LEU A 205 -6.18 3.85 -14.04
N ARG A 206 -5.24 2.99 -13.66
CA ARG A 206 -5.27 1.55 -13.97
C ARG A 206 -5.05 0.70 -12.73
N VAL A 207 -5.75 -0.43 -12.68
CA VAL A 207 -5.43 -1.57 -11.80
C VAL A 207 -5.19 -2.79 -12.69
N GLY A 208 -4.00 -3.36 -12.59
CA GLY A 208 -3.59 -4.49 -13.43
C GLY A 208 -4.37 -5.79 -13.12
N LYS A 209 -4.48 -6.66 -14.13
CA LYS A 209 -5.03 -8.02 -13.98
C LYS A 209 -4.22 -8.82 -12.94
N ARG A 210 -4.90 -9.43 -11.97
CA ARG A 210 -4.32 -10.30 -10.93
C ARG A 210 -5.25 -11.49 -10.66
N TYR A 211 -4.88 -12.42 -9.79
CA TYR A 211 -5.72 -13.57 -9.43
C TYR A 211 -7.10 -13.11 -8.91
N ARG A 212 -8.18 -13.55 -9.58
CA ARG A 212 -9.59 -13.13 -9.38
C ARG A 212 -9.91 -11.64 -9.63
N CYS A 213 -8.95 -10.86 -10.12
CA CYS A 213 -9.09 -9.45 -10.49
C CYS A 213 -8.97 -9.29 -12.01
N ALA A 214 -10.08 -8.93 -12.67
CA ALA A 214 -10.10 -8.73 -14.14
C ALA A 214 -9.32 -7.48 -14.60
N GLY A 215 -8.82 -6.68 -13.66
CA GLY A 215 -8.28 -5.35 -13.92
C GLY A 215 -9.39 -4.34 -14.24
N VAL A 216 -9.10 -3.06 -14.02
CA VAL A 216 -9.98 -1.95 -14.41
C VAL A 216 -9.13 -0.77 -14.88
N ALA A 217 -9.69 0.04 -15.77
CA ALA A 217 -9.08 1.28 -16.21
C ALA A 217 -10.12 2.40 -16.27
N PHE A 218 -9.68 3.62 -15.95
CA PHE A 218 -10.48 4.83 -16.01
C PHE A 218 -9.70 5.92 -16.70
N ALA A 219 -10.32 6.71 -17.57
CA ALA A 219 -9.73 7.90 -18.17
C ALA A 219 -10.28 9.16 -17.50
N TRP A 220 -9.43 10.17 -17.29
CA TRP A 220 -9.89 11.50 -16.91
C TRP A 220 -10.58 12.19 -18.11
N ASP A 221 -11.82 12.58 -17.92
CA ASP A 221 -12.60 13.41 -18.86
C ASP A 221 -12.65 14.86 -18.32
N GLU A 222 -12.16 15.82 -19.10
CA GLU A 222 -12.17 17.25 -18.72
C GLU A 222 -13.55 17.91 -18.89
N GLY A 223 -14.45 17.33 -19.69
CA GLY A 223 -15.81 17.82 -19.92
C GLY A 223 -16.76 17.46 -18.78
N THR A 224 -16.66 16.25 -18.23
CA THR A 224 -17.42 15.83 -17.04
C THR A 224 -16.67 16.11 -15.73
N GLY A 225 -15.35 16.33 -15.80
CA GLY A 225 -14.50 16.59 -14.64
C GLY A 225 -14.35 15.38 -13.72
N GLN A 226 -14.33 14.18 -14.29
CA GLN A 226 -14.33 12.90 -13.56
C GLN A 226 -13.43 11.86 -14.24
N PHE A 227 -13.03 10.84 -13.49
CA PHE A 227 -12.49 9.61 -14.07
C PHE A 227 -13.64 8.69 -14.50
N GLU A 228 -13.74 8.38 -15.79
CA GLU A 228 -14.78 7.52 -16.37
C GLU A 228 -14.24 6.14 -16.74
N SER A 229 -15.06 5.10 -16.59
CA SER A 229 -14.63 3.72 -16.84
C SER A 229 -14.35 3.49 -18.31
N LEU A 230 -13.13 3.07 -18.62
CA LEU A 230 -12.81 2.43 -19.89
C LEU A 230 -13.34 1.00 -19.84
N ARG A 231 -14.10 0.60 -20.87
CA ARG A 231 -14.65 -0.76 -21.01
C ARG A 231 -13.65 -1.70 -21.67
#